data_AF-A0A6P2ABE6-F1
#
_entry.id   AF-A0A6P2ABE6-F1
#
_cell.length_a   1.000
_cell.length_b   1.000
_cell.length_c   1.000
_cell.angle_alpha   90.00
_cell.angle_beta   90.00
_cell.angle_gamma   90.00
#
_symmetry.space_group_name_H-M   'P 1'
#
loop_
_entity.id
_entity.type
_entity.pdbx_description
1 polymer ?
#
loop_
_entity_poly.entity_id
_entity_poly.type
_entity_poly.pdbx_seq_one_letter_code
_entity_poly.pdbx_strand_id
1 'polypeptide(L)'
;MNNKQLFWLLLFRQLGLVKKSGFSIVEKMLSLVMAGMITSALIGMMNQFIESDKQQAAFLATEKDAQIALDYITEDLREAVFVYEEISDTLIAALPDFSAIPGLGDSAQPILAFWKTEPVTDLPNACNPANGFFSALVQEECRLLLTKRNAYTLVVYLQTTEPSDKWLGKSRIVRYALSKYTKPQQLTISRGFVDPAIYNNFFIWPYDKDGVNRQAQRPDPLANTTPPQPQPMVLVDFIDIPNRSEFRSDSNPNLPPEPLTCPTNYARVPEEADTHNSFFACVRITEGRLGVNQDIIVYLRANAEGRDRLTKTVEHIPNLQAQVTLRGVIDKFGR
;
A
#
# COMPACT_ATOMS: atom_id res chain seq x y z
N MET A 1 -33.58 -27.45 -73.30
CA MET A 1 -32.24 -27.11 -72.75
C MET A 1 -31.44 -26.42 -73.85
N ASN A 2 -30.95 -25.22 -73.58
CA ASN A 2 -30.55 -24.24 -74.58
C ASN A 2 -29.05 -24.33 -74.91
N ASN A 3 -28.70 -24.43 -76.20
CA ASN A 3 -27.33 -24.58 -76.72
C ASN A 3 -26.36 -23.45 -76.30
N LYS A 4 -26.86 -22.34 -75.74
CA LYS A 4 -26.03 -21.24 -75.21
C LYS A 4 -25.38 -21.55 -73.85
N GLN A 5 -25.93 -22.45 -73.04
CA GLN A 5 -25.28 -22.84 -71.77
C GLN A 5 -24.16 -23.86 -71.96
N LEU A 6 -24.23 -24.68 -73.01
CA LEU A 6 -23.18 -25.64 -73.35
C LEU A 6 -21.92 -24.94 -73.90
N PHE A 7 -22.10 -23.80 -74.59
CA PHE A 7 -21.00 -22.97 -75.07
C PHE A 7 -20.23 -22.30 -73.91
N TRP A 8 -20.93 -21.90 -72.85
CA TRP A 8 -20.32 -21.29 -71.67
C TRP A 8 -19.57 -22.29 -70.78
N LEU A 9 -20.09 -23.52 -70.67
CA LEU A 9 -19.41 -24.61 -69.94
C LEU A 9 -18.16 -25.14 -70.66
N LEU A 10 -18.09 -25.01 -71.99
CA LEU A 10 -16.89 -25.35 -72.77
C LEU A 10 -15.84 -24.23 -72.74
N LEU A 11 -16.24 -22.97 -72.59
CA LEU A 11 -15.32 -21.84 -72.50
C LEU A 11 -14.60 -21.77 -71.14
N PHE A 12 -15.22 -22.24 -70.05
CA PHE A 12 -14.57 -22.33 -68.74
C PHE A 12 -13.61 -23.52 -68.59
N ARG A 13 -13.63 -24.49 -69.52
CA ARG A 13 -12.77 -25.68 -69.44
C ARG A 13 -11.43 -25.53 -70.17
N GLN A 14 -11.22 -24.45 -70.94
CA GLN A 14 -9.99 -24.24 -71.72
C GLN A 14 -8.97 -23.28 -71.06
N LEU A 15 -9.22 -22.78 -69.85
CA LEU A 15 -8.21 -22.08 -69.04
C LEU A 15 -7.22 -23.03 -68.32
N GLY A 16 -7.22 -24.31 -68.68
CA GLY A 16 -6.37 -25.35 -68.10
C GLY A 16 -5.28 -25.87 -69.05
N LEU A 17 -4.64 -25.01 -69.84
CA LEU A 17 -3.39 -25.36 -70.52
C LEU A 17 -2.22 -25.13 -69.56
N VAL A 18 -1.95 -26.12 -68.72
CA VAL A 18 -0.74 -26.19 -67.89
C VAL A 18 0.46 -26.36 -68.83
N LYS A 19 0.99 -25.24 -69.30
CA LYS A 19 2.36 -25.16 -69.80
C LYS A 19 3.25 -25.49 -68.60
N LYS A 20 3.95 -26.63 -68.63
CA LYS A 20 5.07 -26.90 -67.71
C LYS A 20 6.20 -25.91 -68.00
N SER A 21 5.99 -24.65 -67.66
CA SER A 21 7.04 -23.65 -67.60
C SER A 21 7.68 -23.85 -66.24
N GLY A 22 8.93 -24.31 -66.20
CA GLY A 22 9.72 -24.22 -64.98
C GLY A 22 9.68 -22.77 -64.50
N PHE A 23 9.28 -22.56 -63.24
CA PHE A 23 9.27 -21.24 -62.61
C PHE A 23 10.59 -20.53 -62.89
N SER A 24 10.53 -19.32 -63.44
CA SER A 24 11.70 -18.47 -63.61
C SER A 24 12.35 -18.22 -62.25
N ILE A 25 13.68 -18.22 -62.18
CA ILE A 25 14.45 -17.91 -60.95
C ILE A 25 14.04 -16.53 -60.39
N VAL A 26 13.72 -15.59 -61.27
CA VAL A 26 13.27 -14.23 -60.89
C VAL A 26 11.92 -14.26 -60.17
N GLU A 27 11.00 -15.12 -60.59
CA GLU A 27 9.68 -15.25 -59.96
C GLU A 27 9.78 -15.85 -58.55
N LYS A 28 10.69 -16.83 -58.37
CA LYS A 28 11.01 -17.36 -57.03
C LYS A 28 11.67 -16.32 -56.13
N MET A 29 12.59 -15.50 -56.65
CA MET A 29 13.17 -14.39 -55.86
C MET A 29 12.10 -13.38 -55.44
N LEU A 30 11.22 -12.97 -56.35
CA LEU A 30 10.13 -12.05 -56.01
C LEU A 30 9.21 -12.63 -54.94
N SER A 31 8.85 -13.92 -55.05
CA SER A 31 8.03 -14.59 -54.04
C SER A 31 8.70 -14.60 -52.65
N LEU A 32 10.02 -14.74 -52.61
CA LEU A 32 10.79 -14.79 -51.37
C LEU A 32 10.91 -13.41 -50.71
N VAL A 33 11.04 -12.35 -51.52
CA VAL A 33 11.00 -10.96 -51.06
C VAL A 33 9.62 -10.60 -50.49
N MET A 34 8.55 -10.94 -51.21
CA MET A 34 7.18 -10.68 -50.75
C MET A 34 6.84 -11.46 -49.48
N ALA A 35 7.25 -12.74 -49.40
CA ALA A 35 7.10 -13.55 -48.19
C ALA A 35 7.85 -12.92 -47.02
N GLY A 36 9.11 -12.48 -47.23
CA GLY A 36 9.90 -11.79 -46.22
C GLY A 36 9.23 -10.53 -45.69
N MET A 37 8.70 -9.68 -46.58
CA MET A 37 7.97 -8.46 -46.18
C MET A 37 6.73 -8.77 -45.34
N ILE A 38 5.92 -9.76 -45.75
CA ILE A 38 4.72 -10.16 -45.02
C ILE A 38 5.09 -10.71 -43.63
N THR A 39 6.11 -11.58 -43.55
CA THR A 39 6.55 -12.13 -42.26
C THR A 39 7.07 -11.05 -41.32
N SER A 40 7.81 -10.07 -41.85
CA SER A 40 8.31 -8.93 -41.06
C SER A 40 7.16 -8.09 -40.51
N ALA A 41 6.14 -7.81 -41.34
CA ALA A 41 4.95 -7.07 -40.92
C ALA A 41 4.16 -7.81 -39.82
N LEU A 42 4.00 -9.13 -39.94
CA LEU A 42 3.32 -9.95 -38.94
C LEU A 42 4.08 -9.98 -37.60
N ILE A 43 5.42 -10.10 -37.64
CA ILE A 43 6.26 -10.06 -36.42
C ILE A 43 6.16 -8.69 -35.76
N GLY A 44 6.18 -7.60 -36.55
CA GLY A 44 6.01 -6.24 -36.05
C GLY A 44 4.67 -6.04 -35.32
N MET A 45 3.59 -6.53 -35.91
CA MET A 45 2.26 -6.47 -35.30
C MET A 45 2.17 -7.33 -34.02
N MET A 46 2.74 -8.54 -34.03
CA MET A 46 2.76 -9.42 -32.85
C MET A 46 3.47 -8.77 -31.67
N ASN A 47 4.59 -8.07 -31.92
CA ASN A 47 5.32 -7.37 -30.86
C ASN A 47 4.46 -6.27 -30.22
N GLN A 48 3.67 -5.53 -31.00
CA GLN A 48 2.74 -4.52 -30.48
C GLN A 48 1.66 -5.14 -29.58
N PHE A 49 1.10 -6.28 -29.99
CA PHE A 49 0.11 -7.00 -29.16
C PHE A 49 0.72 -7.50 -27.86
N ILE A 50 1.92 -8.10 -27.89
CA ILE A 50 2.60 -8.57 -26.67
C ILE A 50 2.91 -7.41 -25.72
N GLU A 51 3.35 -6.27 -26.24
CA GLU A 51 3.62 -5.09 -25.40
C GLU A 51 2.33 -4.55 -24.76
N SER A 52 1.24 -4.49 -25.52
CA SER A 52 -0.09 -4.10 -25.01
C SER A 52 -0.59 -5.06 -23.93
N ASP A 53 -0.50 -6.37 -24.18
CA ASP A 53 -0.95 -7.39 -23.21
C ASP A 53 -0.15 -7.31 -21.91
N LYS A 54 1.16 -7.10 -21.99
CA LYS A 54 2.03 -6.91 -20.82
C LYS A 54 1.66 -5.65 -20.04
N GLN A 55 1.42 -4.54 -20.73
CA GLN A 55 0.99 -3.29 -20.08
C GLN A 55 -0.34 -3.48 -19.34
N GLN A 56 -1.32 -4.10 -19.99
CA GLN A 56 -2.62 -4.34 -19.41
C GLN A 56 -2.56 -5.33 -18.22
N ALA A 57 -1.75 -6.39 -18.34
CA ALA A 57 -1.53 -7.33 -17.24
C ALA A 57 -0.87 -6.65 -16.03
N ALA A 58 0.15 -5.82 -16.25
CA ALA A 58 0.82 -5.08 -15.18
C ALA A 58 -0.14 -4.09 -14.49
N PHE A 59 -0.98 -3.40 -15.26
CA PHE A 59 -2.00 -2.49 -14.73
C PHE A 59 -3.00 -3.22 -13.83
N LEU A 60 -3.62 -4.30 -14.34
CA LEU A 60 -4.62 -5.07 -13.60
C LEU A 60 -4.04 -5.68 -12.32
N ALA A 61 -2.79 -6.14 -12.39
CA ALA A 61 -2.11 -6.67 -11.22
C ALA A 61 -1.84 -5.57 -10.19
N THR A 62 -1.43 -4.36 -10.61
CA THR A 62 -1.16 -3.25 -9.69
C THR A 62 -2.43 -2.71 -9.06
N GLU A 63 -3.52 -2.60 -9.82
CA GLU A 63 -4.83 -2.23 -9.29
C GLU A 63 -5.30 -3.24 -8.23
N LYS A 64 -5.16 -4.54 -8.53
CA LYS A 64 -5.50 -5.61 -7.58
C LYS A 64 -4.65 -5.55 -6.31
N ASP A 65 -3.33 -5.41 -6.43
CA ASP A 65 -2.42 -5.36 -5.28
C ASP A 65 -2.72 -4.14 -4.41
N ALA A 66 -3.01 -2.99 -5.01
CA ALA A 66 -3.42 -1.77 -4.31
C ALA A 66 -4.80 -1.90 -3.64
N GLN A 67 -5.76 -2.60 -4.26
CA GLN A 67 -7.05 -2.87 -3.63
C GLN A 67 -6.90 -3.78 -2.40
N ILE A 68 -6.07 -4.83 -2.49
CA ILE A 68 -5.78 -5.72 -1.34
C ILE A 68 -5.11 -4.93 -0.22
N ALA A 69 -4.20 -4.02 -0.56
CA ALA A 69 -3.54 -3.16 0.43
C ALA A 69 -4.53 -2.20 1.10
N LEU A 70 -5.42 -1.58 0.32
CA LEU A 70 -6.45 -0.70 0.84
C LEU A 70 -7.42 -1.46 1.76
N ASP A 71 -7.87 -2.65 1.34
CA ASP A 71 -8.71 -3.52 2.15
C ASP A 71 -8.02 -3.87 3.47
N TYR A 72 -6.72 -4.21 3.44
CA TYR A 72 -5.92 -4.49 4.63
C TYR A 72 -5.86 -3.27 5.58
N ILE A 73 -5.60 -2.06 5.05
CA ILE A 73 -5.58 -0.82 5.84
C ILE A 73 -6.96 -0.58 6.47
N THR A 74 -8.04 -0.80 5.72
CA THR A 74 -9.39 -0.59 6.23
C THR A 74 -9.78 -1.58 7.33
N GLU A 75 -9.32 -2.82 7.24
CA GLU A 75 -9.54 -3.82 8.30
C GLU A 75 -8.78 -3.44 9.57
N ASP A 76 -7.53 -3.04 9.44
CA ASP A 76 -6.74 -2.52 10.56
C ASP A 76 -7.39 -1.28 11.20
N LEU A 77 -7.97 -0.39 10.37
CA LEU A 77 -8.72 0.77 10.85
C LEU A 77 -10.00 0.37 11.58
N ARG A 78 -10.73 -0.68 11.17
CA ARG A 78 -11.96 -1.12 11.88
C ARG A 78 -11.69 -1.54 13.32
N GLU A 79 -10.48 -2.00 13.61
CA GLU A 79 -10.01 -2.34 14.95
C GLU A 79 -9.39 -1.15 15.72
N ALA A 80 -9.33 0.03 15.09
CA ALA A 80 -8.75 1.21 15.68
C ALA A 80 -9.62 1.77 16.81
N VAL A 81 -8.93 2.18 17.86
CA VAL A 81 -9.46 2.81 19.06
C VAL A 81 -9.32 4.32 19.00
N PHE A 82 -8.23 4.79 18.39
CA PHE A 82 -7.92 6.21 18.24
C PHE A 82 -7.08 6.42 16.98
N VAL A 83 -7.52 7.30 16.07
CA VAL A 83 -6.76 7.72 14.90
C VAL A 83 -6.26 9.15 15.10
N TYR A 84 -5.00 9.39 14.73
CA TYR A 84 -4.40 10.73 14.80
C TYR A 84 -4.94 11.62 13.68
N GLU A 85 -5.37 12.82 14.04
CA GLU A 85 -5.84 13.85 13.10
C GLU A 85 -4.67 14.58 12.42
N GLU A 86 -3.48 14.51 13.00
CA GLU A 86 -2.24 15.12 12.52
C GLU A 86 -1.06 14.25 12.97
N ILE A 87 -0.02 14.13 12.15
CA ILE A 87 1.23 13.47 12.53
C ILE A 87 2.23 14.54 12.95
N SER A 88 2.19 14.88 14.23
CA SER A 88 3.04 15.93 14.81
C SER A 88 4.52 15.52 14.87
N ASP A 89 5.42 16.50 14.88
CA ASP A 89 6.86 16.30 15.09
C ASP A 89 7.16 15.53 16.40
N THR A 90 6.33 15.71 17.42
CA THR A 90 6.43 14.99 18.69
C THR A 90 6.16 13.49 18.54
N LEU A 91 5.18 13.11 17.71
CA LEU A 91 4.89 11.71 17.40
C LEU A 91 6.04 11.11 16.58
N ILE A 92 6.52 11.83 15.56
CA ILE A 92 7.65 11.39 14.72
C ILE A 92 8.92 11.16 15.56
N ALA A 93 9.21 12.05 16.51
CA ALA A 93 10.36 11.92 17.41
C ALA A 93 10.26 10.69 18.35
N ALA A 94 9.05 10.23 18.65
CA ALA A 94 8.78 9.08 19.51
C ALA A 94 8.72 7.74 18.75
N LEU A 95 8.43 7.76 17.45
CA LEU A 95 8.50 6.60 16.55
C LEU A 95 9.94 6.22 16.23
N PRO A 96 10.25 5.01 15.74
CA PRO A 96 11.59 4.68 15.25
C PRO A 96 12.18 5.71 14.29
N ASP A 97 13.51 5.75 14.23
CA ASP A 97 14.17 6.45 13.14
C ASP A 97 14.08 5.59 11.87
N PHE A 98 13.04 5.85 11.06
CA PHE A 98 12.79 5.10 9.83
C PHE A 98 13.90 5.28 8.79
N SER A 99 14.62 6.40 8.84
CA SER A 99 15.74 6.68 7.94
C SER A 99 16.90 5.70 8.11
N ALA A 100 17.14 5.25 9.35
CA ALA A 100 18.19 4.31 9.67
C ALA A 100 17.87 2.88 9.19
N ILE A 101 16.60 2.57 8.89
CA ILE A 101 16.16 1.21 8.56
C ILE A 101 16.51 0.87 7.11
N PRO A 102 17.32 -0.19 6.87
CA PRO A 102 17.69 -0.59 5.52
C PRO A 102 16.46 -0.85 4.64
N GLY A 103 16.41 -0.17 3.50
CA GLY A 103 15.34 -0.30 2.52
C GLY A 103 14.18 0.68 2.69
N LEU A 104 14.14 1.50 3.74
CA LEU A 104 13.19 2.61 3.90
C LEU A 104 13.81 3.97 3.54
N GLY A 105 15.07 4.20 3.93
CA GLY A 105 15.83 5.41 3.60
C GLY A 105 15.23 6.71 4.17
N ASP A 106 15.87 7.83 3.85
CA ASP A 106 15.49 9.17 4.34
C ASP A 106 14.13 9.65 3.81
N SER A 107 13.60 8.98 2.77
CA SER A 107 12.32 9.32 2.15
C SER A 107 11.10 8.66 2.80
N ALA A 108 11.29 7.87 3.88
CA ALA A 108 10.20 7.24 4.60
C ALA A 108 9.43 8.27 5.44
N GLN A 109 8.18 8.53 5.05
CA GLN A 109 7.31 9.50 5.71
C GLN A 109 6.04 8.83 6.23
N PRO A 110 5.64 9.09 7.50
CA PRO A 110 4.43 8.53 8.06
C PRO A 110 3.20 9.25 7.48
N ILE A 111 2.19 8.49 7.07
CA ILE A 111 0.97 8.98 6.42
C ILE A 111 -0.26 8.77 7.30
N LEU A 112 -0.31 7.66 8.03
CA LEU A 112 -1.45 7.32 8.87
C LEU A 112 -0.95 6.64 10.14
N ALA A 113 -1.35 7.15 11.30
CA ALA A 113 -1.06 6.56 12.60
C ALA A 113 -2.34 6.36 13.39
N PHE A 114 -2.46 5.23 14.07
CA PHE A 114 -3.58 4.94 14.96
C PHE A 114 -3.25 3.85 15.97
N TRP A 115 -3.98 3.87 17.08
CA TRP A 115 -3.97 2.82 18.08
C TRP A 115 -5.05 1.81 17.77
N LYS A 116 -4.71 0.52 17.74
CA LYS A 116 -5.69 -0.57 17.65
C LYS A 116 -5.54 -1.54 18.82
N THR A 117 -6.60 -2.27 19.13
CA THR A 117 -6.54 -3.39 20.06
C THR A 117 -6.18 -4.67 19.34
N GLU A 118 -5.11 -5.32 19.75
CA GLU A 118 -4.66 -6.58 19.17
C GLU A 118 -4.74 -7.70 20.21
N PRO A 119 -5.25 -8.89 19.84
CA PRO A 119 -5.26 -10.03 20.74
C PRO A 119 -3.82 -10.48 21.04
N VAL A 120 -3.54 -10.70 22.32
CA VAL A 120 -2.22 -11.15 22.76
C VAL A 120 -2.20 -12.67 22.75
N THR A 121 -1.47 -13.24 21.79
CA THR A 121 -1.18 -14.67 21.72
C THR A 121 -0.06 -15.03 22.71
N ASP A 122 0.03 -16.31 23.09
CA ASP A 122 1.07 -16.82 24.00
C ASP A 122 1.07 -16.18 25.40
N LEU A 123 -0.09 -16.21 26.05
CA LEU A 123 -0.25 -15.75 27.42
C LEU A 123 0.52 -16.63 28.42
N PRO A 124 1.00 -16.08 29.55
CA PRO A 124 1.59 -16.87 30.61
C PRO A 124 0.57 -17.86 31.23
N ASN A 125 0.98 -19.12 31.44
CA ASN A 125 0.09 -20.16 31.98
C ASN A 125 -0.39 -19.88 33.42
N ALA A 126 0.38 -19.10 34.18
CA ALA A 126 -0.01 -18.64 35.51
C ALA A 126 0.68 -17.31 35.82
N CYS A 127 -0.04 -16.40 36.48
CA CYS A 127 0.53 -15.17 37.05
C CYS A 127 1.21 -15.43 38.40
N ASN A 128 1.88 -16.58 38.53
CA ASN A 128 2.45 -17.05 39.78
C ASN A 128 3.98 -17.17 39.62
N PRO A 129 4.77 -16.63 40.56
CA PRO A 129 6.22 -16.71 40.50
C PRO A 129 6.65 -18.13 40.86
N ALA A 130 6.70 -19.04 39.89
CA ALA A 130 7.26 -20.35 40.17
C ALA A 130 8.77 -20.27 40.46
N ASN A 131 9.49 -19.26 39.93
CA ASN A 131 10.94 -19.08 40.12
C ASN A 131 11.47 -17.63 39.93
N GLY A 132 10.65 -16.59 40.09
CA GLY A 132 11.12 -15.21 39.87
C GLY A 132 10.26 -14.15 40.54
N PHE A 133 10.90 -13.22 41.25
CA PHE A 133 10.25 -12.09 41.93
C PHE A 133 9.56 -11.17 40.90
N PHE A 134 8.28 -11.38 40.63
CA PHE A 134 7.46 -10.33 40.04
C PHE A 134 7.13 -9.31 41.12
N SER A 135 7.30 -8.01 40.83
CA SER A 135 6.76 -6.97 41.69
C SER A 135 5.22 -7.05 41.68
N ALA A 136 4.57 -6.55 42.74
CA ALA A 136 3.10 -6.57 42.83
C ALA A 136 2.40 -5.94 41.61
N LEU A 137 3.04 -4.95 40.97
CA LEU A 137 2.55 -4.29 39.76
C LEU A 137 2.54 -5.22 38.53
N VAL A 138 3.60 -6.02 38.35
CA VAL A 138 3.68 -6.95 37.21
C VAL A 138 2.69 -8.11 37.39
N GLN A 139 2.42 -8.51 38.63
CA GLN A 139 1.41 -9.54 38.89
C GLN A 139 -0.01 -9.06 38.56
N GLU A 140 -0.33 -7.80 38.85
CA GLU A 140 -1.62 -7.22 38.49
C GLU A 140 -1.75 -7.04 36.98
N GLU A 141 -0.69 -6.58 36.31
CA GLU A 141 -0.65 -6.50 34.84
C GLU A 141 -0.88 -7.87 34.19
N CYS A 142 -0.26 -8.93 34.73
CA CYS A 142 -0.49 -10.30 34.27
C CYS A 142 -1.97 -10.72 34.42
N ARG A 143 -2.60 -10.44 35.57
CA ARG A 143 -4.01 -10.76 35.82
C ARG A 143 -4.94 -10.02 34.87
N LEU A 144 -4.67 -8.73 34.65
CA LEU A 144 -5.40 -7.91 33.69
C LEU A 144 -5.24 -8.45 32.27
N LEU A 145 -4.04 -8.87 31.89
CA LEU A 145 -3.78 -9.44 30.56
C LEU A 145 -4.50 -10.78 30.35
N LEU A 146 -4.51 -11.67 31.35
CA LEU A 146 -5.25 -12.94 31.28
C LEU A 146 -6.77 -12.75 31.15
N THR A 147 -7.28 -11.66 31.73
CA THR A 147 -8.72 -11.32 31.70
C THR A 147 -9.09 -10.61 30.39
N LYS A 148 -8.34 -9.57 30.00
CA LYS A 148 -8.64 -8.73 28.83
C LYS A 148 -8.23 -9.38 27.51
N ARG A 149 -7.16 -10.17 27.51
CA ARG A 149 -6.55 -10.87 26.35
C ARG A 149 -6.18 -9.99 25.14
N ASN A 150 -6.33 -8.67 25.27
CA ASN A 150 -6.01 -7.70 24.23
C ASN A 150 -5.05 -6.65 24.80
N ALA A 151 -4.17 -6.13 23.96
CA ALA A 151 -3.30 -5.01 24.26
C ALA A 151 -3.37 -3.96 23.16
N TYR A 152 -2.98 -2.73 23.47
CA TYR A 152 -2.89 -1.67 22.47
C TYR A 152 -1.61 -1.82 21.65
N THR A 153 -1.75 -1.67 20.33
CA THR A 153 -0.66 -1.63 19.37
C THR A 153 -0.76 -0.33 18.59
N LEU A 154 0.34 0.42 18.50
CA LEU A 154 0.42 1.61 17.64
C LEU A 154 0.81 1.15 16.23
N VAL A 155 -0.06 1.39 15.26
CA VAL A 155 0.18 1.08 13.85
C VAL A 155 0.45 2.38 13.10
N VAL A 156 1.50 2.39 12.30
CA VAL A 156 1.91 3.50 11.45
C VAL A 156 2.12 2.99 10.03
N TYR A 157 1.41 3.58 9.08
CA TYR A 157 1.68 3.39 7.67
C TYR A 157 2.60 4.49 7.17
N LEU A 158 3.63 4.07 6.44
CA LEU A 158 4.70 4.90 5.91
C LEU A 158 4.68 4.77 4.40
N GLN A 159 4.98 5.86 3.70
CA GLN A 159 5.31 5.84 2.29
C GLN A 159 6.80 6.11 2.13
N THR A 160 7.48 5.32 1.29
CA THR A 160 8.90 5.54 0.96
C THR A 160 9.10 5.50 -0.54
N THR A 161 9.96 6.38 -1.05
CA THR A 161 10.41 6.43 -2.44
C THR A 161 11.82 5.88 -2.62
N GLU A 162 12.41 5.32 -1.56
CA GLU A 162 13.80 4.89 -1.60
C GLU A 162 13.97 3.76 -2.62
N PRO A 163 14.84 3.94 -3.64
CA PRO A 163 15.13 2.89 -4.59
C PRO A 163 15.84 1.73 -3.88
N SER A 164 15.51 0.49 -4.26
CA SER A 164 16.21 -0.69 -3.77
C SER A 164 16.44 -1.64 -4.93
N ASP A 165 17.55 -2.38 -4.93
CA ASP A 165 17.84 -3.38 -5.97
C ASP A 165 16.75 -4.47 -6.09
N LYS A 166 15.90 -4.59 -5.06
CA LYS A 166 14.79 -5.56 -5.02
C LYS A 166 13.50 -5.04 -5.65
N TRP A 167 13.38 -3.75 -5.95
CA TRP A 167 12.10 -3.11 -6.28
C TRP A 167 12.29 -1.95 -7.29
N LEU A 168 11.38 -1.81 -8.27
CA LEU A 168 11.57 -0.91 -9.43
C LEU A 168 10.52 0.18 -9.62
N GLY A 169 9.47 0.25 -8.80
CA GLY A 169 8.45 1.28 -8.97
C GLY A 169 8.83 2.62 -8.34
N LYS A 170 7.84 3.51 -8.21
CA LYS A 170 8.01 4.88 -7.71
C LYS A 170 7.96 5.04 -6.20
N SER A 171 6.96 4.50 -5.53
CA SER A 171 6.91 4.39 -4.07
C SER A 171 6.27 3.09 -3.60
N ARG A 172 6.39 2.81 -2.30
CA ARG A 172 5.78 1.66 -1.63
C ARG A 172 5.25 2.06 -0.27
N ILE A 173 4.29 1.28 0.22
CA ILE A 173 3.70 1.45 1.55
C ILE A 173 4.27 0.39 2.48
N VAL A 174 4.74 0.85 3.62
CA VAL A 174 5.31 0.03 4.68
C VAL A 174 4.47 0.21 5.93
N ARG A 175 4.15 -0.88 6.59
CA ARG A 175 3.44 -0.90 7.87
C ARG A 175 4.43 -1.15 8.99
N TYR A 176 4.42 -0.28 9.99
CA TYR A 176 5.11 -0.48 11.25
C TYR A 176 4.08 -0.66 12.37
N ALA A 177 4.29 -1.65 13.24
CA ALA A 177 3.41 -1.91 14.38
C ALA A 177 4.23 -2.06 15.66
N LEU A 178 4.04 -1.12 16.58
CA LEU A 178 4.64 -1.14 17.90
C LEU A 178 3.66 -1.79 18.88
N SER A 179 3.82 -3.10 19.09
CA SER A 179 3.04 -3.87 20.05
C SER A 179 3.51 -3.64 21.49
N LYS A 180 2.61 -3.77 22.47
CA LYS A 180 2.94 -3.61 23.90
C LYS A 180 4.03 -4.59 24.36
N TYR A 181 3.90 -5.86 24.00
CA TYR A 181 4.78 -6.92 24.45
C TYR A 181 5.55 -7.51 23.29
N THR A 182 6.85 -7.66 23.46
CA THR A 182 7.68 -8.41 22.52
C THR A 182 7.72 -9.90 22.87
N LYS A 183 7.57 -10.24 24.15
CA LYS A 183 7.37 -11.62 24.66
C LYS A 183 6.24 -11.62 25.69
N PRO A 184 4.99 -11.90 25.28
CA PRO A 184 3.84 -11.89 26.20
C PRO A 184 3.96 -12.86 27.38
N GLN A 185 4.51 -14.06 27.15
CA GLN A 185 4.76 -15.06 28.21
C GLN A 185 5.62 -14.53 29.36
N GLN A 186 6.52 -13.60 29.07
CA GLN A 186 7.47 -13.00 30.02
C GLN A 186 7.07 -11.57 30.41
N LEU A 187 5.94 -11.06 29.90
CA LEU A 187 5.49 -9.68 30.07
C LEU A 187 6.59 -8.65 29.73
N THR A 188 7.45 -8.99 28.76
CA THR A 188 8.53 -8.09 28.35
C THR A 188 7.96 -7.02 27.44
N ILE A 189 7.95 -5.78 27.93
CA ILE A 189 7.45 -4.61 27.21
C ILE A 189 8.39 -4.27 26.06
N SER A 190 7.81 -3.90 24.91
CA SER A 190 8.58 -3.46 23.74
C SER A 190 9.32 -2.17 24.01
N ARG A 191 10.50 -2.02 23.40
CA ARG A 191 11.36 -0.85 23.62
C ARG A 191 10.65 0.39 23.09
N GLY A 192 10.55 1.41 23.94
CA GLY A 192 9.86 2.66 23.60
C GLY A 192 8.35 2.59 23.58
N PHE A 193 7.76 1.47 24.02
CA PHE A 193 6.33 1.43 24.27
C PHE A 193 5.97 2.15 25.57
N VAL A 194 4.93 2.99 25.49
CA VAL A 194 4.27 3.62 26.65
C VAL A 194 2.79 3.31 26.51
N ASP A 195 2.17 2.76 27.56
CA ASP A 195 0.76 2.38 27.51
C ASP A 195 -0.13 3.63 27.56
N PRO A 196 -0.88 3.95 26.49
CA PRO A 196 -1.65 5.18 26.43
C PRO A 196 -2.86 5.19 27.38
N ALA A 197 -3.33 4.01 27.81
CA ALA A 197 -4.47 3.90 28.70
C ALA A 197 -4.12 4.20 30.17
N ILE A 198 -2.85 4.05 30.57
CA ILE A 198 -2.41 4.35 31.94
C ILE A 198 -2.40 5.87 32.18
N TYR A 199 -2.00 6.64 31.17
CA TYR A 199 -1.86 8.10 31.27
C TYR A 199 -3.01 8.85 30.60
N ASN A 200 -3.97 8.14 30.00
CA ASN A 200 -5.07 8.67 29.19
C ASN A 200 -4.60 9.70 28.16
N ASN A 201 -3.52 9.36 27.45
CA ASN A 201 -2.75 10.31 26.64
C ASN A 201 -2.66 9.89 25.16
N PHE A 202 -3.67 9.19 24.63
CA PHE A 202 -3.70 8.78 23.21
C PHE A 202 -3.36 9.95 22.26
N PHE A 203 -3.89 11.14 22.54
CA PHE A 203 -3.66 12.34 21.73
C PHE A 203 -2.21 12.89 21.81
N ILE A 204 -1.58 12.86 23.00
CA ILE A 204 -0.25 13.46 23.24
C ILE A 204 0.86 12.43 23.48
N TRP A 205 0.62 11.17 23.11
CA TRP A 205 1.59 10.10 23.27
C TRP A 205 2.94 10.47 22.64
N PRO A 206 4.09 10.19 23.29
CA PRO A 206 4.29 9.44 24.53
C PRO A 206 4.33 10.30 25.81
N TYR A 207 3.91 11.56 25.73
CA TYR A 207 3.98 12.51 26.84
C TYR A 207 2.77 12.35 27.76
N ASP A 208 2.96 12.54 29.06
CA ASP A 208 1.83 12.64 29.99
C ASP A 208 1.18 14.04 29.95
N LYS A 209 0.12 14.22 30.73
CA LYS A 209 -0.59 15.51 30.89
C LYS A 209 0.30 16.66 31.39
N ASP A 210 1.44 16.34 32.02
CA ASP A 210 2.38 17.30 32.57
C ASP A 210 3.50 17.62 31.55
N GLY A 211 3.42 17.05 30.33
CA GLY A 211 4.40 17.23 29.26
C GLY A 211 5.69 16.43 29.45
N VAL A 212 5.71 15.46 30.36
CA VAL A 212 6.88 14.61 30.62
C VAL A 212 6.85 13.42 29.67
N ASN A 213 7.92 13.24 28.89
CA ASN A 213 8.06 12.06 28.06
C ASN A 213 8.19 10.81 28.94
N ARG A 214 7.22 9.88 28.84
CA ARG A 214 7.22 8.62 29.58
C ARG A 214 7.95 7.49 28.85
N GLN A 215 8.43 7.76 27.64
CA GLN A 215 9.22 6.82 26.86
C GLN A 215 10.63 6.74 27.46
N ALA A 216 11.01 5.56 27.93
CA ALA A 216 12.35 5.34 28.46
C ALA A 216 13.43 5.50 27.38
N GLN A 217 13.16 5.02 26.17
CA GLN A 217 14.04 5.05 25.01
C GLN A 217 13.22 4.98 23.72
N ARG A 218 13.71 5.58 22.62
CA ARG A 218 13.09 5.46 21.30
C ARG A 218 13.05 3.99 20.83
N PRO A 219 11.98 3.52 20.16
CA PRO A 219 11.95 2.19 19.59
C PRO A 219 13.03 2.10 18.50
N ASP A 220 13.73 0.98 18.47
CA ASP A 220 14.85 0.76 17.54
C ASP A 220 14.70 -0.63 16.91
N PRO A 221 14.11 -0.71 15.70
CA PRO A 221 13.94 -1.97 14.98
C PRO A 221 15.27 -2.68 14.70
N LEU A 222 16.38 -1.95 14.56
CA LEU A 222 17.67 -2.55 14.22
C LEU A 222 18.46 -3.02 15.44
N ALA A 223 17.98 -2.67 16.64
CA ALA A 223 18.63 -3.10 17.87
C ALA A 223 18.67 -4.63 17.93
N ASN A 224 19.88 -5.19 18.00
CA ASN A 224 20.10 -6.62 18.26
C ASN A 224 19.76 -6.94 19.73
N THR A 225 18.46 -6.85 20.04
CA THR A 225 17.90 -7.04 21.37
C THR A 225 17.27 -8.42 21.46
N THR A 226 17.28 -8.98 22.68
CA THR A 226 16.54 -10.20 22.98
C THR A 226 15.43 -9.84 23.96
N PRO A 227 14.15 -9.91 23.57
CA PRO A 227 13.59 -10.25 22.25
C PRO A 227 13.83 -9.22 21.13
N PRO A 228 13.75 -9.65 19.85
CA PRO A 228 13.86 -8.77 18.69
C PRO A 228 12.69 -7.79 18.61
N GLN A 229 12.97 -6.53 18.29
CA GLN A 229 11.95 -5.49 18.15
C GLN A 229 11.07 -5.68 16.90
N PRO A 230 9.85 -5.10 16.88
CA PRO A 230 8.99 -5.10 15.71
C PRO A 230 9.69 -4.48 14.50
N GLN A 231 9.62 -5.18 13.36
CA GLN A 231 10.19 -4.71 12.10
C GLN A 231 9.09 -4.10 11.22
N PRO A 232 9.41 -3.04 10.44
CA PRO A 232 8.51 -2.60 9.38
C PRO A 232 8.31 -3.69 8.32
N MET A 233 7.08 -3.85 7.84
CA MET A 233 6.68 -4.82 6.83
C MET A 233 6.17 -4.11 5.59
N VAL A 234 6.67 -4.48 4.41
CA VAL A 234 6.15 -3.96 3.14
C VAL A 234 4.74 -4.49 2.94
N LEU A 235 3.77 -3.60 2.74
CA LEU A 235 2.38 -3.96 2.46
C LEU A 235 2.17 -4.08 0.95
N VAL A 236 2.57 -3.06 0.21
CA VAL A 236 2.34 -2.99 -1.24
C VAL A 236 3.42 -2.15 -1.92
N ASP A 237 3.84 -2.62 -3.08
CA ASP A 237 4.73 -1.94 -3.99
C ASP A 237 3.94 -1.28 -5.13
N PHE A 238 4.60 -0.46 -5.95
CA PHE A 238 4.00 0.17 -7.13
C PHE A 238 2.91 1.19 -6.77
N ILE A 239 3.19 2.02 -5.78
CA ILE A 239 2.40 3.21 -5.45
C ILE A 239 3.01 4.42 -6.18
N ASP A 240 2.18 5.41 -6.52
CA ASP A 240 2.66 6.62 -7.21
C ASP A 240 3.58 7.45 -6.32
N ILE A 241 4.36 8.39 -6.89
CA ILE A 241 5.21 9.28 -6.09
C ILE A 241 4.35 10.14 -5.13
N PRO A 242 4.82 10.48 -3.91
CA PRO A 242 4.10 11.33 -2.97
C PRO A 242 3.75 12.71 -3.53
N ASN A 243 4.66 13.31 -4.31
CA ASN A 243 4.66 14.72 -4.67
C ASN A 243 4.43 14.97 -6.16
N ARG A 244 3.51 14.23 -6.78
CA ARG A 244 3.24 14.42 -8.21
C ARG A 244 2.64 15.80 -8.46
N SER A 245 3.40 16.75 -8.98
CA SER A 245 2.94 18.13 -9.25
C SER A 245 2.21 18.29 -10.58
N GLU A 246 2.25 17.25 -11.44
CA GLU A 246 1.56 17.20 -12.74
C GLU A 246 0.05 16.99 -12.55
N PHE A 247 -0.63 17.95 -11.94
CA PHE A 247 -2.08 17.97 -11.84
C PHE A 247 -2.70 18.80 -12.94
N ARG A 248 -3.92 18.41 -13.30
CA ARG A 248 -4.83 19.06 -14.23
C ARG A 248 -4.58 20.57 -14.33
N SER A 249 -4.11 21.00 -15.49
CA SER A 249 -4.47 22.33 -16.01
C SER A 249 -5.63 22.09 -16.97
N ASP A 250 -6.63 22.97 -16.98
CA ASP A 250 -7.74 22.94 -17.94
C ASP A 250 -7.28 22.88 -19.41
N SER A 251 -5.99 23.12 -19.68
CA SER A 251 -5.36 23.07 -21.00
C SER A 251 -4.80 21.70 -21.43
N ASN A 252 -4.73 20.66 -20.58
CA ASN A 252 -4.23 19.34 -20.99
C ASN A 252 -5.11 18.17 -20.46
N PRO A 253 -5.98 17.58 -21.31
CA PRO A 253 -6.87 16.49 -20.92
C PRO A 253 -6.17 15.15 -20.64
N ASN A 254 -4.85 15.05 -20.90
CA ASN A 254 -4.06 13.86 -20.62
C ASN A 254 -3.39 13.87 -19.23
N LEU A 255 -3.66 14.89 -18.40
CA LEU A 255 -3.15 14.97 -17.04
C LEU A 255 -4.10 14.29 -16.04
N PRO A 256 -3.57 13.66 -14.98
CA PRO A 256 -4.38 13.04 -13.94
C PRO A 256 -5.28 14.08 -13.23
N PRO A 257 -6.43 13.64 -12.68
CA PRO A 257 -7.37 14.52 -11.99
C PRO A 257 -6.70 15.23 -10.79
N GLU A 258 -7.19 16.44 -10.48
CA GLU A 258 -6.76 17.22 -9.32
C GLU A 258 -6.77 16.36 -8.04
N PRO A 259 -5.85 16.62 -7.10
CA PRO A 259 -5.78 15.85 -5.86
C PRO A 259 -7.12 15.99 -5.13
N LEU A 260 -7.72 14.85 -4.76
CA LEU A 260 -8.98 14.86 -4.03
C LEU A 260 -8.75 15.60 -2.70
N THR A 261 -9.51 16.66 -2.48
CA THR A 261 -9.49 17.38 -1.21
C THR A 261 -10.38 16.67 -0.21
N CYS A 262 -9.98 16.72 1.06
CA CYS A 262 -10.80 16.16 2.12
C CYS A 262 -12.15 16.90 2.21
N PRO A 263 -13.25 16.20 2.52
CA PRO A 263 -14.53 16.85 2.77
C PRO A 263 -14.44 17.85 3.93
N THR A 264 -15.41 18.76 4.03
CA THR A 264 -15.48 19.71 5.15
C THR A 264 -15.59 18.96 6.49
N ASN A 265 -14.88 19.44 7.51
CA ASN A 265 -14.73 18.82 8.84
C ASN A 265 -13.85 17.55 8.89
N TYR A 266 -12.99 17.34 7.90
CA TYR A 266 -11.94 16.32 7.94
C TYR A 266 -10.57 17.01 7.91
N ALA A 267 -9.67 16.59 8.79
CA ALA A 267 -8.26 16.90 8.72
C ALA A 267 -7.60 15.97 7.69
N ARG A 268 -6.71 16.52 6.87
CA ARG A 268 -5.91 15.73 5.93
C ARG A 268 -4.64 15.29 6.62
N VAL A 269 -4.26 14.02 6.45
CA VAL A 269 -3.04 13.44 7.00
C VAL A 269 -2.25 12.77 5.88
N PRO A 270 -1.03 13.23 5.57
CA PRO A 270 -0.40 14.48 6.04
C PRO A 270 -1.13 15.75 5.57
N GLU A 271 -0.86 16.87 6.25
CA GLU A 271 -1.51 18.16 5.95
C GLU A 271 -1.09 18.72 4.59
N GLU A 272 0.16 18.47 4.18
CA GLU A 272 0.77 19.04 2.99
C GLU A 272 0.19 18.44 1.71
N ALA A 273 -0.73 19.21 1.12
CA ALA A 273 -1.51 18.71 0.01
C ALA A 273 -0.71 18.39 -1.25
N ASP A 274 0.37 19.15 -1.45
CA ASP A 274 1.19 19.15 -2.65
C ASP A 274 2.26 18.07 -2.63
N THR A 275 2.67 17.61 -1.43
CA THR A 275 3.77 16.65 -1.26
C THR A 275 3.31 15.23 -0.91
N HIS A 276 2.04 15.02 -0.57
CA HIS A 276 1.49 13.72 -0.15
C HIS A 276 0.15 13.40 -0.80
N ASN A 277 0.13 13.35 -2.12
CA ASN A 277 -1.09 13.27 -2.91
C ASN A 277 -1.44 11.88 -3.45
N SER A 278 -0.51 10.93 -3.37
CA SER A 278 -0.71 9.55 -3.82
C SER A 278 -1.18 8.61 -2.71
N PHE A 279 -0.88 8.92 -1.45
CA PHE A 279 -1.40 8.21 -0.29
C PHE A 279 -1.63 9.20 0.84
N PHE A 280 -2.90 9.36 1.24
CA PHE A 280 -3.29 10.23 2.35
C PHE A 280 -4.62 9.77 2.95
N ALA A 281 -4.89 10.21 4.17
CA ALA A 281 -6.15 9.97 4.85
C ALA A 281 -6.84 11.31 5.16
N CYS A 282 -8.17 11.27 5.18
CA CYS A 282 -9.01 12.33 5.71
C CYS A 282 -9.65 11.80 6.98
N VAL A 283 -9.27 12.35 8.13
CA VAL A 283 -9.76 11.94 9.44
C VAL A 283 -10.76 13.00 9.91
N ARG A 284 -11.97 12.60 10.29
CA ARG A 284 -12.95 13.54 10.83
C ARG A 284 -12.38 14.25 12.06
N ILE A 285 -12.44 15.58 12.05
CA ILE A 285 -11.95 16.42 13.15
C ILE A 285 -12.80 16.14 14.39
N THR A 286 -12.17 15.71 15.48
CA THR A 286 -12.81 15.44 16.76
C THR A 286 -12.30 16.34 17.89
N GLU A 287 -11.36 17.26 17.61
CA GLU A 287 -10.75 18.16 18.59
C GLU A 287 -10.14 17.39 19.78
N GLY A 288 -9.59 16.19 19.53
CA GLY A 288 -9.00 15.35 20.58
C GLY A 288 -10.01 14.71 21.55
N ARG A 289 -11.32 14.73 21.23
CA ARG A 289 -12.35 14.10 22.07
C ARG A 289 -12.34 12.58 21.93
N LEU A 290 -12.03 11.89 23.02
CA LEU A 290 -12.15 10.43 23.11
C LEU A 290 -13.63 10.00 23.11
N GLY A 291 -13.91 8.80 22.58
CA GLY A 291 -15.25 8.19 22.60
C GLY A 291 -16.24 8.71 21.55
N VAL A 292 -15.82 9.62 20.67
CA VAL A 292 -16.60 10.06 19.50
C VAL A 292 -16.44 9.05 18.35
N ASN A 293 -17.49 8.89 17.54
CA ASN A 293 -17.37 8.12 16.30
C ASN A 293 -16.44 8.89 15.34
N GLN A 294 -15.28 8.32 15.06
CA GLN A 294 -14.36 8.83 14.04
C GLN A 294 -14.75 8.26 12.68
N ASP A 295 -14.62 9.06 11.64
CA ASP A 295 -14.86 8.63 10.26
C ASP A 295 -13.60 8.96 9.47
N ILE A 296 -13.08 7.97 8.75
CA ILE A 296 -11.80 8.05 8.06
C ILE A 296 -12.00 7.67 6.61
N ILE A 297 -11.47 8.49 5.70
CA ILE A 297 -11.43 8.19 4.27
C ILE A 297 -9.97 8.05 3.87
N VAL A 298 -9.58 6.90 3.35
CA VAL A 298 -8.22 6.62 2.89
C VAL A 298 -8.21 6.70 1.37
N TYR A 299 -7.25 7.45 0.82
CA TYR A 299 -7.02 7.58 -0.61
C TYR A 299 -5.69 6.95 -0.97
N LEU A 300 -5.69 6.13 -2.01
CA LEU A 300 -4.50 5.43 -2.50
C LEU A 300 -4.44 5.47 -4.02
N ARG A 301 -3.29 5.87 -4.56
CA ARG A 301 -3.01 5.93 -6.00
C ARG A 301 -1.91 4.94 -6.35
N ALA A 302 -2.25 3.94 -7.17
CA ALA A 302 -1.27 2.95 -7.61
C ALA A 302 -0.61 3.38 -8.92
N ASN A 303 0.64 2.98 -9.16
CA ASN A 303 1.37 3.28 -10.40
C ASN A 303 2.13 2.05 -10.88
N ALA A 304 1.73 1.49 -12.02
CA ALA A 304 2.32 0.27 -12.58
C ALA A 304 3.71 0.47 -13.23
N GLU A 305 4.24 1.69 -13.25
CA GLU A 305 5.59 1.96 -13.77
C GLU A 305 6.66 1.14 -13.01
N GLY A 306 7.61 0.59 -13.75
CA GLY A 306 8.64 -0.31 -13.21
C GLY A 306 8.21 -1.77 -13.08
N ARG A 307 6.90 -2.07 -13.09
CA ARG A 307 6.39 -3.45 -13.13
C ARG A 307 6.68 -4.05 -14.49
N ASP A 308 7.18 -5.28 -14.53
CA ASP A 308 7.58 -5.99 -15.76
C ASP A 308 8.53 -5.18 -16.68
N ARG A 309 9.32 -4.27 -16.09
CA ARG A 309 10.21 -3.33 -16.79
C ARG A 309 9.49 -2.37 -17.75
N LEU A 310 8.25 -2.03 -17.44
CA LEU A 310 7.56 -0.93 -18.11
C LEU A 310 8.27 0.38 -17.76
N THR A 311 8.94 0.96 -18.76
CA THR A 311 9.67 2.23 -18.65
C THR A 311 8.88 3.43 -19.16
N LYS A 312 7.69 3.20 -19.72
CA LYS A 312 6.80 4.26 -20.21
C LYS A 312 5.92 4.76 -19.08
N THR A 313 5.78 6.09 -19.00
CA THR A 313 4.80 6.76 -18.15
C THR A 313 3.41 6.20 -18.45
N VAL A 314 2.76 5.62 -17.45
CA VAL A 314 1.44 5.02 -17.61
C VAL A 314 0.40 6.14 -17.69
N GLU A 315 -0.38 6.17 -18.77
CA GLU A 315 -1.45 7.17 -18.98
C GLU A 315 -2.65 6.98 -18.04
N HIS A 316 -2.88 5.74 -17.58
CA HIS A 316 -3.97 5.43 -16.67
C HIS A 316 -3.45 4.95 -15.31
N ILE A 317 -3.86 5.65 -14.26
CA ILE A 317 -3.37 5.46 -12.89
C ILE A 317 -4.60 5.31 -12.01
N PRO A 318 -4.83 4.13 -11.41
CA PRO A 318 -6.04 3.88 -10.63
C PRO A 318 -5.97 4.67 -9.32
N ASN A 319 -7.05 5.39 -9.03
CA ASN A 319 -7.28 6.04 -7.74
C ASN A 319 -8.31 5.20 -6.98
N LEU A 320 -7.90 4.69 -5.83
CA LEU A 320 -8.71 3.89 -4.94
C LEU A 320 -9.06 4.72 -3.70
N GLN A 321 -10.27 4.53 -3.19
CA GLN A 321 -10.71 5.17 -1.95
C GLN A 321 -11.50 4.19 -1.10
N ALA A 322 -11.36 4.28 0.21
CA ALA A 322 -12.17 3.53 1.15
C ALA A 322 -12.54 4.40 2.34
N GLN A 323 -13.77 4.23 2.84
CA GLN A 323 -14.28 4.94 3.99
C GLN A 323 -14.59 3.96 5.12
N VAL A 324 -14.11 4.27 6.32
CA VAL A 324 -14.30 3.48 7.52
C VAL A 324 -14.83 4.37 8.63
N THR A 325 -15.98 4.00 9.18
CA THR A 325 -16.55 4.68 10.35
C THR A 325 -16.30 3.85 11.60
N LEU A 326 -15.54 4.41 12.53
CA LEU A 326 -15.23 3.86 13.83
C LEU A 326 -16.32 4.22 14.83
N ARG A 327 -16.62 3.28 15.73
CA ARG A 327 -17.46 3.56 16.90
C ARG A 327 -16.54 3.84 18.08
N GLY A 328 -16.63 5.03 18.66
CA GLY A 328 -15.88 5.35 19.87
C GLY A 328 -16.36 4.47 21.04
N VAL A 329 -15.48 3.63 21.58
CA VAL A 329 -15.77 2.73 22.72
C VAL A 329 -15.11 3.19 24.02
N ILE A 330 -14.15 4.11 23.98
CA ILE A 330 -13.51 4.63 25.21
C ILE A 330 -14.49 5.57 25.94
N ASP A 331 -14.87 5.19 27.16
CA ASP A 331 -15.73 5.90 28.13
C ASP A 331 -16.96 6.63 27.58
N LYS A 332 -18.01 5.87 27.25
CA LYS A 332 -19.39 6.40 27.25
C LYS A 332 -20.02 6.47 28.64
N PHE A 333 -19.32 6.03 29.68
CA PHE A 333 -19.83 6.02 31.05
C PHE A 333 -18.86 6.78 31.96
N GLY A 334 -19.23 8.00 32.36
CA GLY A 334 -18.50 8.76 33.39
C GLY A 334 -18.69 10.26 33.32
N ARG A 335 -19.90 10.74 33.64
CA ARG A 335 -20.08 12.06 34.26
C ARG A 335 -20.08 11.89 35.76
#